data_AF-A0AAD7JK85-F1
#
_entry.id   AF-A0AAD7JK85-F1
#
_cell.length_a   1.000
_cell.length_b   1.000
_cell.length_c   1.000
_cell.angle_alpha   90.00
_cell.angle_beta   90.00
_cell.angle_gamma   90.00
#
_symmetry.space_group_name_H-M   'P 1'
#
loop_
_entity.id
_entity.type
_entity.pdbx_description
1 polymer ?
#
loop_
_entity_poly.entity_id
_entity_poly.type
_entity_poly.pdbx_seq_one_letter_code
_entity_poly.pdbx_strand_id
1 'polypeptide(L)'
;MSSNIEPTELASIVWHVVEGRSFALASFVLFVFDYFLTLDGEVQHFWSGPWSISRILFLCNRYFTKGLLTYAGIVSLLRREN
;
A
#
# COMPACT_ATOMS: atom_id res chain seq x y z
N MET A 1 -31.69 13.54 -24.51
CA MET A 1 -32.11 12.59 -23.46
C MET A 1 -31.26 12.86 -22.22
N SER A 2 -31.52 13.96 -21.53
CA SER A 2 -30.88 14.24 -20.24
C SER A 2 -31.59 13.36 -19.21
N SER A 3 -30.97 12.25 -18.83
CA SER A 3 -31.46 11.41 -17.73
C SER A 3 -31.45 12.27 -16.47
N ASN A 4 -32.64 12.62 -15.97
CA ASN A 4 -32.79 13.16 -14.62
C ASN A 4 -32.35 12.05 -13.67
N ILE A 5 -31.10 12.13 -13.20
CA ILE A 5 -30.58 11.18 -12.22
C ILE A 5 -31.34 11.45 -10.92
N GLU A 6 -32.11 10.47 -10.46
CA GLU A 6 -32.83 10.56 -9.20
C GLU A 6 -31.82 10.75 -8.04
N PRO A 7 -32.11 11.61 -7.04
CA PRO A 7 -31.17 11.91 -5.95
C PRO A 7 -30.67 10.68 -5.19
N THR A 8 -31.45 9.60 -5.20
CA THR A 8 -31.15 8.32 -4.56
C THR A 8 -30.06 7.52 -5.28
N GLU A 9 -29.99 7.56 -6.61
CA GLU A 9 -28.94 6.92 -7.39
C GLU A 9 -27.61 7.66 -7.27
N LEU A 10 -27.66 8.99 -7.16
CA LEU A 10 -26.48 9.81 -6.84
C LEU A 10 -25.89 9.43 -5.48
N ALA A 11 -26.74 9.24 -4.46
CA ALA A 11 -26.30 8.89 -3.13
C ALA A 11 -25.60 7.52 -3.08
N SER A 12 -26.14 6.48 -3.73
CA SER A 12 -25.52 5.15 -3.75
C SER A 12 -24.15 5.17 -4.43
N ILE A 13 -24.01 5.89 -5.54
CA ILE A 13 -22.72 6.05 -6.24
C ILE A 13 -21.69 6.72 -5.32
N VAL A 14 -22.08 7.76 -4.59
CA VAL A 14 -21.19 8.45 -3.64
C VAL A 14 -20.73 7.49 -2.53
N TRP A 15 -21.64 6.72 -1.96
CA TRP A 15 -21.29 5.74 -0.91
C TRP A 15 -20.31 4.68 -1.41
N HIS A 16 -20.55 4.11 -2.59
CA HIS A 16 -19.63 3.13 -3.18
C HIS A 16 -18.24 3.72 -3.47
N VAL A 17 -18.17 4.98 -3.88
CA VAL A 17 -16.89 5.67 -4.09
C VAL A 17 -16.16 5.92 -2.77
N VAL A 18 -16.88 6.23 -1.69
CA VAL A 18 -16.30 6.44 -0.36
C VAL A 18 -15.82 5.12 0.25
N GLU A 19 -16.61 4.06 0.15
CA GLU A 19 -16.24 2.71 0.62
C GLU A 19 -14.95 2.22 -0.04
N GLY A 20 -14.86 2.35 -1.37
CA GLY A 20 -13.65 1.98 -2.11
C GLY A 20 -12.41 2.78 -1.69
N ARG A 21 -12.58 4.06 -1.32
CA ARG A 21 -11.48 4.92 -0.82
C ARG A 21 -10.99 4.47 0.54
N SER A 22 -11.91 4.27 1.47
CA SER A 22 -11.59 3.82 2.83
C SER A 22 -10.91 2.45 2.80
N PHE A 23 -11.38 1.55 1.94
CA PHE A 23 -10.77 0.22 1.79
C PHE A 23 -9.35 0.28 1.21
N ALA A 24 -9.11 1.13 0.21
CA ALA A 24 -7.77 1.30 -0.36
C ALA A 24 -6.77 1.87 0.67
N LEU A 25 -7.20 2.86 1.45
CA LEU A 25 -6.37 3.43 2.53
C LEU A 25 -6.13 2.41 3.65
N ALA A 26 -7.17 1.70 4.11
CA ALA A 26 -7.03 0.66 5.12
C ALA A 26 -6.06 -0.45 4.67
N SER A 27 -6.18 -0.90 3.42
CA SER A 27 -5.29 -1.91 2.84
C SER A 27 -3.84 -1.42 2.76
N PHE A 28 -3.63 -0.15 2.41
CA PHE A 28 -2.29 0.45 2.38
C PHE A 28 -1.67 0.56 3.78
N VAL A 29 -2.44 0.99 4.78
CA VAL A 29 -2.00 1.07 6.17
C VAL A 29 -1.65 -0.32 6.71
N LEU A 30 -2.49 -1.32 6.45
CA LEU A 30 -2.22 -2.71 6.83
C LEU A 30 -0.95 -3.25 6.17
N PHE A 31 -0.73 -2.95 4.89
CA PHE A 31 0.49 -3.35 4.18
C PHE A 31 1.76 -2.75 4.81
N VAL A 32 1.72 -1.47 5.19
CA VAL A 32 2.84 -0.80 5.89
C VAL A 32 2.99 -1.33 7.31
N PHE A 33 1.91 -1.69 7.99
CA PHE A 33 1.95 -2.26 9.33
C PHE A 33 2.60 -3.66 9.35
N ASP A 34 2.23 -4.53 8.41
CA ASP A 34 2.84 -5.85 8.22
C ASP A 34 4.35 -5.76 7.93
N TYR A 35 4.79 -4.67 7.29
CA TYR A 35 6.20 -4.39 7.10
C TYR A 35 6.94 -4.22 8.43
N PHE A 36 6.41 -3.41 9.35
CA PHE A 36 7.05 -3.20 10.66
C PHE A 36 7.08 -4.47 11.50
N LEU A 37 6.03 -5.30 11.45
CA LEU A 37 5.97 -6.58 12.15
C LEU A 37 7.05 -7.57 11.69
N THR A 38 7.32 -7.62 10.38
CA THR A 38 8.33 -8.55 9.83
C THR A 38 9.76 -8.03 9.95
N LEU A 39 9.95 -6.74 10.19
CA LEU A 39 11.23 -6.06 10.28
C LEU A 39 12.05 -6.52 11.48
N ASP A 40 11.41 -6.69 12.65
CA ASP A 40 12.08 -7.08 13.89
C ASP A 40 12.76 -8.47 13.76
N GLY A 41 12.00 -9.45 13.26
CA GLY A 41 12.52 -10.79 12.99
C GLY A 41 13.60 -10.80 11.89
N GLU A 42 13.45 -9.98 10.85
CA GLU A 42 14.47 -9.81 9.83
C GLU A 42 15.77 -9.23 10.40
N VAL A 43 15.69 -8.19 11.24
CA VAL A 43 16.89 -7.60 11.86
C VAL A 43 17.60 -8.63 12.72
N GLN A 44 16.88 -9.33 13.58
CA GLN A 44 17.49 -10.31 14.47
C GLN A 44 18.17 -11.47 13.72
N HIS A 45 17.57 -11.96 12.63
CA HIS A 45 18.07 -13.14 11.90
C HIS A 45 19.00 -12.79 10.74
N PHE A 46 18.81 -11.64 10.09
CA PHE A 46 19.62 -11.20 8.94
C PHE A 46 20.76 -10.25 9.30
N TRP A 47 20.69 -9.50 10.41
CA TRP A 47 21.75 -8.55 10.76
C TRP A 47 22.80 -9.12 11.74
N SER A 48 22.52 -10.24 12.38
CA SER A 48 23.42 -10.89 13.36
C SER A 48 24.46 -11.84 12.75
N GLY A 49 24.31 -12.23 11.48
CA GLY A 49 25.20 -13.19 10.81
C GLY A 49 26.20 -12.57 9.80
N PRO A 50 27.16 -13.34 9.28
CA PRO A 50 28.13 -12.85 8.30
C PRO A 50 27.44 -12.38 7.01
N TRP A 51 27.90 -11.24 6.49
CA TRP A 51 27.37 -10.64 5.26
C TRP A 51 27.73 -11.49 4.04
N SER A 52 26.72 -12.13 3.43
CA SER A 52 26.84 -12.88 2.18
C SER A 52 26.17 -12.13 1.04
N ILE A 53 26.70 -12.28 -0.19
CA ILE A 53 26.13 -11.68 -1.41
C ILE A 53 24.66 -12.09 -1.60
N SER A 54 24.31 -13.35 -1.32
CA SER A 54 22.93 -13.82 -1.38
C SER A 54 21.99 -13.07 -0.41
N ARG A 55 22.53 -12.64 0.73
CA ARG A 55 21.80 -11.88 1.75
C ARG A 55 21.55 -10.44 1.30
N ILE A 56 22.55 -9.82 0.68
CA ILE A 56 22.41 -8.49 0.06
C ILE A 56 21.41 -8.55 -1.09
N LEU A 57 21.48 -9.56 -1.95
CA LEU A 57 20.55 -9.74 -3.05
C LEU A 57 19.10 -9.94 -2.56
N PHE A 58 18.94 -10.66 -1.43
CA PHE A 58 17.66 -10.85 -0.76
C PHE A 58 17.13 -9.55 -0.17
N LEU A 59 17.97 -8.79 0.55
CA LEU A 59 17.60 -7.47 1.08
C LEU A 59 17.27 -6.49 -0.07
N CYS A 60 18.05 -6.45 -1.13
CA CYS A 60 17.73 -5.64 -2.30
C CYS A 60 16.38 -6.03 -2.90
N ASN A 61 16.12 -7.30 -3.21
CA ASN A 61 14.82 -7.69 -3.75
C ASN A 61 13.65 -7.39 -2.80
N ARG A 62 13.84 -7.63 -1.49
CA ARG A 62 12.82 -7.43 -0.46
C ARG A 62 12.50 -5.95 -0.26
N TYR A 63 13.50 -5.12 -0.03
CA TYR A 63 13.31 -3.70 0.29
C TYR A 63 13.07 -2.86 -0.96
N PHE A 64 13.62 -3.24 -2.11
CA PHE A 64 13.39 -2.52 -3.37
C PHE A 64 11.98 -2.78 -3.90
N THR A 65 11.50 -4.05 -3.88
CA THR A 65 10.13 -4.35 -4.30
C THR A 65 9.10 -3.75 -3.34
N LYS A 66 9.33 -3.88 -2.02
CA LYS A 66 8.44 -3.28 -1.02
C LYS A 66 8.46 -1.76 -1.08
N GLY A 67 9.66 -1.15 -1.15
CA GLY A 67 9.83 0.29 -1.27
C GLY A 67 9.22 0.85 -2.55
N LEU A 68 9.35 0.15 -3.69
CA LEU A 68 8.72 0.51 -4.95
C LEU A 68 7.19 0.47 -4.85
N LEU A 69 6.62 -0.56 -4.22
CA LEU A 69 5.18 -0.67 -3.99
C LEU A 69 4.66 0.41 -3.05
N THR A 70 5.36 0.70 -1.95
CA THR A 70 4.98 1.79 -1.04
C THR A 70 5.09 3.15 -1.73
N TYR A 71 6.16 3.38 -2.50
CA TYR A 71 6.35 4.59 -3.30
C TYR A 71 5.25 4.75 -4.35
N ALA A 72 4.94 3.69 -5.11
CA ALA A 72 3.86 3.69 -6.08
C ALA A 72 2.49 3.93 -5.41
N GLY A 73 2.25 3.33 -4.24
CA GLY A 73 1.08 3.59 -3.42
C GLY A 73 0.97 5.06 -3.01
N ILE A 74 2.03 5.65 -2.46
CA ILE A 74 2.08 7.07 -2.09
C ILE A 74 1.89 7.96 -3.32
N VAL A 75 2.57 7.70 -4.43
CA VAL A 75 2.40 8.46 -5.67
C VAL A 75 0.98 8.33 -6.22
N SER A 76 0.35 7.17 -6.11
CA SER A 76 -1.04 6.97 -6.52
C SER A 76 -2.02 7.75 -5.63
N LEU A 77 -1.69 7.93 -4.35
CA LEU A 77 -2.46 8.76 -3.41
C LEU A 77 -2.23 10.26 -3.67
N LEU A 78 -0.98 10.68 -3.89
CA LEU A 78 -0.61 12.08 -4.15
C LEU A 78 -1.09 12.57 -5.52
N ARG A 79 -1.00 11.72 -6.55
CA ARG A 79 -1.52 12.02 -7.90
C ARG A 79 -3.04 12.15 -7.91
N ARG A 80 -3.73 11.61 -6.90
CA ARG A 80 -5.18 11.66 -6.81
C ARG A 80 -5.68 13.00 -6.24
N GLU A 81 -4.84 13.77 -5.57
CA GLU A 81 -5.18 15.10 -5.03
C GLU A 81 -5.00 16.25 -6.03
N ASN A 82 -4.38 16.00 -7.20
CA ASN A 82 -4.04 17.01 -8.22
C ASN A 82 -4.74 16.72 -9.55
#